data_AF-A0A3E0W444-F1
#
_entry.id   AF-A0A3E0W444-F1
#
_cell.length_a   1.000
_cell.length_b   1.000
_cell.length_c   1.000
_cell.angle_alpha   90.00
_cell.angle_beta   90.00
_cell.angle_gamma   90.00
#
_symmetry.space_group_name_H-M   'P 1'
#
loop_
_entity.id
_entity.type
_entity.pdbx_description
1 polymer ?
#
loop_
_entity_poly.entity_id
_entity_poly.type
_entity_poly.pdbx_seq_one_letter_code
_entity_poly.pdbx_strand_id
1 'polypeptide(L)'
;MPTPPRENPMPAGADGRVIQADNLDVLPTLESGSVTLIYLDPPFNTGRVQRRQGTTAVRAEAGTGSITGFKGNSYDRIKGDLLRYDDAFENYWEFLEPRLLEAWRLLADDGTLYLHLDYREAHYAKVLLDALFGRESFLNEIIWAYDYGAKAKTRWPTKHDTILVYVKNPQGYYFDSETVDREPYMAPGLVTPERAARGKLPTDVWWHTIVSPTGREKTGYPTQKPEGVLRRIVQASSREGDLVLDFFAGSGTTGAVASALGRRFLLIDQNPEAIAVMQKRLPAATFE
;
A
#
# COMPACT_ATOMS: atom_id res chain seq x y z
N MET A 1 2.65 -25.90 12.21
CA MET A 1 2.57 -24.43 12.21
C MET A 1 3.76 -23.91 11.42
N PRO A 2 3.57 -23.05 10.41
CA PRO A 2 4.69 -22.43 9.74
C PRO A 2 5.45 -21.56 10.74
N THR A 3 6.76 -21.75 10.77
CA THR A 3 7.70 -20.96 11.56
C THR A 3 7.55 -19.49 11.14
N PRO A 4 7.41 -18.53 12.07
CA PRO A 4 7.45 -17.12 11.69
C PRO A 4 8.78 -16.84 10.96
N PRO A 5 8.77 -16.04 9.89
CA PRO A 5 10.01 -15.66 9.21
C PRO A 5 10.96 -15.03 10.22
N ARG A 6 12.24 -15.40 10.14
CA ARG A 6 13.28 -14.80 10.97
C ARG A 6 13.34 -13.32 10.63
N GLU A 7 13.11 -12.46 11.62
CA GLU A 7 13.37 -11.02 11.53
C GLU A 7 14.88 -10.85 11.31
N ASN A 8 15.29 -10.66 10.05
CA ASN A 8 16.62 -10.16 9.76
C ASN A 8 16.70 -8.73 10.31
N PRO A 9 17.73 -8.36 11.08
CA PRO A 9 17.92 -6.99 11.50
C PRO A 9 18.04 -6.10 10.26
N MET A 10 17.25 -5.02 10.24
CA MET A 10 17.23 -4.02 9.18
C MET A 10 18.65 -3.53 8.89
N PRO A 11 19.17 -3.60 7.66
CA PRO A 11 20.45 -3.00 7.33
C PRO A 11 20.38 -1.49 7.62
N ALA A 12 21.41 -0.98 8.31
CA ALA A 12 21.56 0.45 8.54
C ALA A 12 21.82 1.17 7.20
N GLY A 13 20.98 2.16 6.87
CA GLY A 13 21.33 3.23 5.92
C GLY A 13 20.83 3.11 4.48
N ALA A 14 19.54 2.89 4.25
CA ALA A 14 18.95 3.31 2.97
C ALA A 14 18.40 4.75 3.10
N ASP A 15 18.88 5.67 2.27
CA ASP A 15 18.45 7.07 2.26
C ASP A 15 16.94 7.17 1.98
N GLY A 16 16.18 7.44 3.04
CA GLY A 16 14.72 7.60 3.01
C GLY A 16 14.33 9.03 3.27
N ARG A 17 13.44 9.58 2.44
CA ARG A 17 12.92 10.95 2.58
C ARG A 17 11.39 10.93 2.68
N VAL A 18 10.85 11.78 3.54
CA VAL A 18 9.42 12.05 3.68
C VAL A 18 9.22 13.55 3.58
N ILE A 19 8.37 14.01 2.65
CA ILE A 19 8.10 15.42 2.44
C ILE A 19 6.63 15.71 2.78
N GLN A 20 6.41 16.68 3.67
CA GLN A 20 5.06 17.16 3.96
C GLN A 20 4.68 18.29 2.99
N ALA A 21 3.95 17.96 1.93
CA ALA A 21 3.52 18.93 0.93
C ALA A 21 2.33 18.41 0.10
N ASP A 22 1.67 19.30 -0.65
CA ASP A 22 0.93 18.85 -1.83
C ASP A 22 1.94 18.24 -2.80
N ASN A 23 1.63 17.04 -3.30
CA ASN A 23 2.54 16.33 -4.16
C ASN A 23 2.83 17.07 -5.48
N LEU A 24 1.90 17.85 -6.03
CA LEU A 24 2.15 18.64 -7.24
C LEU A 24 3.07 19.85 -7.02
N ASP A 25 3.29 20.28 -5.77
CA ASP A 25 4.31 21.30 -5.47
C ASP A 25 5.73 20.71 -5.51
N VAL A 26 5.85 19.39 -5.29
CA VAL A 26 7.13 18.69 -5.17
C VAL A 26 7.51 17.95 -6.45
N LEU A 27 6.58 17.19 -7.04
CA LEU A 27 6.87 16.29 -8.17
C LEU A 27 7.58 17.00 -9.33
N PRO A 28 7.19 18.22 -9.77
CA PRO A 28 7.86 18.93 -10.87
C PRO A 28 9.33 19.28 -10.59
N THR A 29 9.74 19.31 -9.32
CA THR A 29 11.13 19.62 -8.94
C THR A 29 12.06 18.41 -9.03
N LEU A 30 11.50 17.20 -9.15
CA LEU A 30 12.24 15.95 -9.21
C LEU A 30 12.73 15.66 -10.63
N GLU A 31 13.90 15.02 -10.73
CA GLU A 31 14.52 14.65 -12.01
C GLU A 31 13.68 13.61 -12.77
N SER A 32 13.51 13.80 -14.08
CA SER A 32 12.80 12.84 -14.94
C SER A 32 13.54 11.50 -15.01
N GLY A 33 12.81 10.39 -15.07
CA GLY A 33 13.41 9.06 -15.21
C GLY A 33 14.25 8.60 -14.03
N SER A 34 14.08 9.19 -12.85
CA SER A 34 14.91 8.91 -11.67
C SER A 34 14.34 7.84 -10.73
N VAL A 35 13.15 7.31 -11.01
CA VAL A 35 12.41 6.41 -10.11
C VAL A 35 12.11 5.08 -10.78
N THR A 36 12.49 3.96 -10.15
CA THR A 36 12.27 2.63 -10.73
C THR A 36 10.89 2.06 -10.41
N LEU A 37 10.33 2.42 -9.26
CA LEU A 37 9.03 1.93 -8.82
C LEU A 37 8.18 3.06 -8.24
N ILE A 38 6.97 3.22 -8.78
CA ILE A 38 5.98 4.13 -8.22
C ILE A 38 4.77 3.29 -7.79
N TYR A 39 4.38 3.41 -6.52
CA TYR A 39 3.14 2.84 -6.00
C TYR A 39 2.22 3.97 -5.56
N LEU A 40 0.98 3.97 -6.07
CA LEU A 40 -0.01 4.99 -5.77
C LEU A 40 -1.29 4.36 -5.23
N ASP A 41 -1.74 4.87 -4.09
CA ASP A 41 -3.03 4.56 -3.45
C ASP A 41 -3.79 5.87 -3.24
N PRO A 42 -4.22 6.54 -4.32
CA PRO A 42 -4.95 7.81 -4.21
C PRO A 42 -6.27 7.62 -3.45
N PRO A 43 -6.90 8.68 -2.93
CA PRO A 43 -8.24 8.59 -2.37
C PRO A 43 -9.23 8.01 -3.39
N PHE A 44 -10.08 7.06 -3.00
CA PHE A 44 -10.95 6.29 -3.90
C PHE A 44 -12.26 6.99 -4.30
N ASN A 45 -12.30 8.34 -4.26
CA ASN A 45 -13.47 9.18 -4.53
C ASN A 45 -14.79 8.59 -3.99
N THR A 46 -14.82 8.23 -2.71
CA THR A 46 -15.93 7.43 -2.18
C THR A 46 -17.25 8.19 -2.07
N GLY A 47 -17.24 9.49 -2.36
CA GLY A 47 -18.39 10.40 -2.27
C GLY A 47 -18.83 10.67 -0.84
N ARG A 48 -17.99 10.32 0.15
CA ARG A 48 -18.29 10.44 1.58
C ARG A 48 -17.05 10.94 2.32
N VAL A 49 -17.21 11.98 3.12
CA VAL A 49 -16.22 12.37 4.12
C VAL A 49 -16.11 11.23 5.14
N GLN A 50 -14.97 10.55 5.15
CA GLN A 50 -14.73 9.46 6.10
C GLN A 50 -14.39 10.07 7.46
N ARG A 51 -15.19 9.70 8.47
CA ARG A 51 -15.02 10.12 9.86
C ARG A 51 -14.72 8.90 10.71
N ARG A 52 -13.46 8.68 11.10
CA ARG A 52 -13.10 7.59 12.01
C ARG A 52 -12.97 8.15 13.42
N GLN A 53 -13.93 7.79 14.27
CA GLN A 53 -13.83 8.06 15.71
C GLN A 53 -12.95 6.99 16.35
N GLY A 54 -11.77 7.37 16.85
CA GLY A 54 -10.94 6.47 17.65
C GLY A 54 -11.64 6.18 18.98
N THR A 55 -11.75 4.91 19.37
CA THR A 55 -12.17 4.57 20.74
C THR A 55 -11.09 3.71 21.38
N THR A 56 -10.53 4.19 22.49
CA THR A 56 -9.57 3.45 23.30
C THR A 56 -10.27 2.92 24.53
N ALA A 57 -10.12 1.63 24.82
CA ALA A 57 -10.62 1.03 26.05
C ALA A 57 -9.49 1.01 27.09
N VAL A 58 -9.67 1.73 28.20
CA VAL A 58 -8.76 1.70 29.35
C VAL A 58 -9.38 0.79 30.41
N ARG A 59 -8.58 -0.07 31.02
CA ARG A 59 -9.08 -0.97 32.08
C ARG A 59 -9.46 -0.13 33.31
N ALA A 60 -10.68 -0.29 33.77
CA ALA A 60 -11.20 0.35 34.98
C ALA A 60 -11.23 -0.67 36.13
N GLU A 61 -11.39 -0.18 37.35
CA GLU A 61 -11.60 -1.04 38.51
C GLU A 61 -12.90 -1.87 38.34
N ALA A 62 -12.93 -3.06 38.92
CA ALA A 62 -14.06 -3.98 38.77
C ALA A 62 -15.34 -3.33 39.30
N GLY A 63 -16.33 -3.14 38.42
CA GLY A 63 -17.63 -2.54 38.75
C GLY A 63 -17.72 -1.02 38.60
N THR A 64 -16.65 -0.32 38.23
CA THR A 64 -16.66 1.15 38.07
C THR A 64 -16.59 1.63 36.63
N GLY A 65 -16.16 0.77 35.70
CA GLY A 65 -16.06 1.13 34.28
C GLY A 65 -17.42 1.23 33.58
N SER A 66 -17.50 2.13 32.61
CA SER A 66 -18.67 2.34 31.76
C SER A 66 -19.10 1.12 30.93
N ILE A 67 -18.26 0.10 30.80
CA ILE A 67 -18.54 -1.15 30.06
C ILE A 67 -17.99 -2.38 30.79
N THR A 68 -18.81 -3.43 30.91
CA THR A 68 -18.39 -4.74 31.41
C THR A 68 -17.93 -5.64 30.25
N GLY A 69 -16.67 -6.07 30.28
CA GLY A 69 -16.06 -6.99 29.33
C GLY A 69 -16.10 -8.46 29.79
N PHE A 70 -15.49 -9.33 28.98
CA PHE A 70 -15.48 -10.77 29.23
C PHE A 70 -14.75 -11.13 30.54
N LYS A 71 -15.29 -12.11 31.29
CA LYS A 71 -14.85 -12.50 32.65
C LYS A 71 -14.96 -11.41 33.74
N GLY A 72 -15.90 -10.46 33.60
CA GLY A 72 -16.19 -9.47 34.66
C GLY A 72 -15.18 -8.33 34.77
N ASN A 73 -14.30 -8.16 33.77
CA ASN A 73 -13.40 -7.01 33.73
C ASN A 73 -14.15 -5.76 33.26
N SER A 74 -14.02 -4.64 33.97
CA SER A 74 -14.63 -3.36 33.58
C SER A 74 -13.64 -2.49 32.79
N TYR A 75 -14.15 -1.72 31.84
CA TYR A 75 -13.37 -0.82 30.98
C TYR A 75 -14.08 0.53 30.83
N ASP A 76 -13.29 1.58 30.69
CA ASP A 76 -13.75 2.89 30.23
C ASP A 76 -13.41 3.11 28.76
N ARG A 77 -14.42 3.50 27.97
CA ARG A 77 -14.21 3.95 26.59
C ARG A 77 -13.87 5.43 26.60
N ILE A 78 -12.61 5.73 26.32
CA ILE A 78 -12.19 7.08 25.96
C ILE A 78 -12.46 7.24 24.47
N LYS A 79 -13.37 8.15 24.13
CA LYS A 79 -13.53 8.63 22.76
C LYS A 79 -12.33 9.54 22.47
N GLY A 80 -11.47 9.11 21.57
CA GLY A 80 -10.37 9.94 21.05
C GLY A 80 -10.85 10.87 19.94
N ASP A 81 -9.91 11.65 19.44
CA ASP A 81 -10.14 12.59 18.34
C ASP A 81 -10.64 11.89 17.07
N LEU A 82 -11.40 12.65 16.30
CA LEU A 82 -12.06 12.21 15.08
C LEU A 82 -11.14 12.51 13.90
N LEU A 83 -10.57 11.48 13.28
CA LEU A 83 -9.81 11.64 12.04
C LEU A 83 -10.80 11.91 10.90
N ARG A 84 -10.57 12.96 10.12
CA ARG A 84 -11.39 13.37 8.97
C ARG A 84 -10.57 13.23 7.69
N TYR A 85 -11.11 12.51 6.72
CA TYR A 85 -10.55 12.40 5.36
C TYR A 85 -11.61 12.84 4.36
N ASP A 86 -11.24 13.74 3.47
CA ASP A 86 -12.11 14.20 2.39
C ASP A 86 -11.88 13.34 1.14
N ASP A 87 -12.83 12.44 0.87
CA ASP A 87 -12.82 11.54 -0.29
C ASP A 87 -13.89 11.93 -1.33
N ALA A 88 -14.27 13.21 -1.41
CA ALA A 88 -15.24 13.71 -2.38
C ALA A 88 -14.58 14.68 -3.36
N PHE A 89 -14.28 14.20 -4.58
CA PHE A 89 -13.75 15.03 -5.66
C PHE A 89 -14.82 15.17 -6.74
N GLU A 90 -15.35 16.39 -6.93
CA GLU A 90 -16.33 16.68 -7.99
C GLU A 90 -15.79 16.31 -9.38
N ASN A 91 -14.47 16.52 -9.59
CA ASN A 91 -13.72 16.11 -10.78
C ASN A 91 -12.46 15.29 -10.38
N TYR A 92 -12.65 14.04 -9.95
CA TYR A 92 -11.55 13.13 -9.58
C TYR A 92 -10.45 13.02 -10.64
N TRP A 93 -10.82 13.15 -11.93
CA TRP A 93 -9.88 13.09 -13.05
C TRP A 93 -8.99 14.33 -13.15
N GLU A 94 -9.54 15.53 -12.96
CA GLU A 94 -8.74 16.77 -12.91
C GLU A 94 -7.74 16.74 -11.74
N PHE A 95 -8.08 16.02 -10.67
CA PHE A 95 -7.17 15.76 -9.56
C PHE A 95 -6.09 14.74 -9.91
N LEU A 96 -6.44 13.59 -10.50
CA LEU A 96 -5.51 12.47 -10.66
C LEU A 96 -4.61 12.60 -11.90
N GLU A 97 -5.13 13.10 -13.02
CA GLU A 97 -4.42 13.22 -14.29
C GLU A 97 -3.06 13.95 -14.20
N PRO A 98 -2.95 15.17 -13.65
CA PRO A 98 -1.65 15.86 -13.56
C PRO A 98 -0.61 15.08 -12.74
N ARG A 99 -1.08 14.33 -11.73
CA ARG A 99 -0.21 13.49 -10.88
C ARG A 99 0.27 12.25 -11.61
N LEU A 100 -0.57 11.65 -12.44
CA LEU A 100 -0.18 10.52 -13.29
C LEU A 100 0.82 10.94 -14.36
N LEU A 101 0.66 12.12 -14.96
CA LEU A 101 1.64 12.68 -15.90
C LEU A 101 3.02 12.84 -15.26
N GLU A 102 3.07 13.37 -14.04
CA GLU A 102 4.31 13.48 -13.28
C GLU A 102 4.88 12.11 -12.88
N ALA A 103 4.04 11.19 -12.41
CA ALA A 103 4.48 9.81 -12.15
C ALA A 103 5.14 9.20 -13.39
N TRP A 104 4.53 9.37 -14.56
CA TRP A 104 5.09 8.87 -15.80
C TRP A 104 6.41 9.55 -16.16
N ARG A 105 6.51 10.88 -16.00
CA ARG A 105 7.75 11.63 -16.26
C ARG A 105 8.90 11.16 -15.38
N LEU A 106 8.63 10.87 -14.10
CA LEU A 106 9.62 10.46 -13.11
C LEU A 106 10.04 8.99 -13.26
N LEU A 107 9.20 8.15 -13.86
CA LEU A 107 9.48 6.74 -14.03
C LEU A 107 10.67 6.53 -14.99
N ALA A 108 11.68 5.80 -14.52
CA ALA A 108 12.82 5.34 -15.31
C ALA A 108 12.36 4.46 -16.48
N ASP A 109 13.19 4.31 -17.51
CA ASP A 109 12.86 3.52 -18.71
C ASP A 109 12.49 2.06 -18.37
N ASP A 110 13.15 1.46 -17.38
CA ASP A 110 12.87 0.10 -16.92
C ASP A 110 11.85 0.05 -15.75
N GLY A 111 11.21 1.17 -15.42
CA GLY A 111 10.38 1.31 -14.24
C GLY A 111 8.93 0.86 -14.39
N THR A 112 8.29 0.62 -13.24
CA THR A 112 6.90 0.16 -13.13
C THR A 112 6.05 1.09 -12.26
N LEU A 113 4.85 1.42 -12.74
CA LEU A 113 3.80 2.12 -12.03
C LEU A 113 2.71 1.13 -11.57
N TYR A 114 2.41 1.15 -10.28
CA TYR A 114 1.29 0.43 -9.68
C TYR A 114 0.24 1.43 -9.20
N LEU A 115 -0.94 1.43 -9.79
CA LEU A 115 -2.06 2.27 -9.38
C LEU A 115 -3.14 1.43 -8.70
N HIS A 116 -3.32 1.62 -7.41
CA HIS A 116 -4.28 0.90 -6.56
C HIS A 116 -5.59 1.66 -6.46
N LEU A 117 -6.69 1.01 -6.82
CA LEU A 117 -8.04 1.56 -6.85
C LEU A 117 -9.06 0.51 -6.40
N ASP A 118 -10.27 0.96 -6.07
CA ASP A 118 -11.41 0.06 -5.96
C ASP A 118 -12.17 -0.10 -7.29
N TYR A 119 -13.17 -0.98 -7.27
CA TYR A 119 -13.98 -1.35 -8.44
C TYR A 119 -14.70 -0.17 -9.12
N ARG A 120 -14.87 0.98 -8.44
CA ARG A 120 -15.59 2.15 -8.97
C ARG A 120 -14.72 2.93 -9.95
N GLU A 121 -13.45 3.09 -9.62
CA GLU A 121 -12.54 3.97 -10.37
C GLU A 121 -11.57 3.20 -11.27
N ALA A 122 -11.29 1.92 -10.98
CA ALA A 122 -10.28 1.13 -11.70
C ALA A 122 -10.45 1.13 -13.23
N HIS A 123 -11.67 0.91 -13.73
CA HIS A 123 -11.93 0.82 -15.16
C HIS A 123 -11.79 2.16 -15.89
N TYR A 124 -12.19 3.26 -15.25
CA TYR A 124 -12.04 4.60 -15.82
C TYR A 124 -10.58 5.05 -15.80
N ALA A 125 -9.87 4.77 -14.71
CA ALA A 125 -8.43 5.01 -14.62
C ALA A 125 -7.65 4.22 -15.67
N LYS A 126 -8.03 2.96 -15.92
CA LYS A 126 -7.45 2.13 -17.00
C LYS A 126 -7.59 2.78 -18.37
N VAL A 127 -8.78 3.27 -18.71
CA VAL A 127 -9.03 3.94 -20.00
C VAL A 127 -8.21 5.22 -20.11
N LEU A 128 -8.10 6.00 -19.02
CA LEU A 128 -7.27 7.20 -18.97
C LEU A 128 -5.78 6.85 -19.16
N LEU A 129 -5.25 5.90 -18.40
CA LEU A 129 -3.86 5.47 -18.51
C LEU A 129 -3.52 4.94 -19.90
N ASP A 130 -4.43 4.21 -20.55
CA ASP A 130 -4.26 3.77 -21.95
C ASP A 130 -4.18 4.95 -22.92
N ALA A 131 -4.98 5.99 -22.70
CA ALA A 131 -4.98 7.18 -23.54
C ALA A 131 -3.71 8.02 -23.33
N LEU A 132 -3.20 8.10 -22.09
CA LEU A 132 -2.02 8.89 -21.75
C LEU A 132 -0.71 8.18 -22.12
N PHE A 133 -0.62 6.88 -21.87
CA PHE A 133 0.66 6.14 -21.88
C PHE A 133 0.73 5.00 -22.89
N GLY A 134 -0.35 4.77 -23.63
CA GLY A 134 -0.45 3.68 -24.59
C GLY A 134 -0.90 2.37 -23.95
N ARG A 135 -1.60 1.55 -24.73
CA ARG A 135 -2.13 0.25 -24.30
C ARG A 135 -1.03 -0.80 -24.15
N GLU A 136 0.04 -0.66 -24.91
CA GLU A 136 1.24 -1.49 -24.87
C GLU A 136 1.98 -1.39 -23.53
N SER A 137 1.84 -0.25 -22.84
CA SER A 137 2.42 0.01 -21.53
C SER A 137 1.67 -0.70 -20.41
N PHE A 138 0.44 -1.16 -20.65
CA PHE A 138 -0.31 -1.93 -19.67
C PHE A 138 0.26 -3.35 -19.57
N LEU A 139 0.78 -3.69 -18.39
CA LEU A 139 1.37 -4.99 -18.14
C LEU A 139 0.33 -6.00 -17.65
N ASN A 140 -0.36 -5.70 -16.55
CA ASN A 140 -1.28 -6.62 -15.89
C ASN A 140 -2.31 -5.87 -15.02
N GLU A 141 -3.43 -6.54 -14.73
CA GLU A 141 -4.39 -6.15 -13.70
C GLU A 141 -4.26 -7.13 -12.52
N ILE A 142 -3.87 -6.63 -11.36
CA ILE A 142 -3.79 -7.44 -10.15
C ILE A 142 -5.07 -7.29 -9.33
N ILE A 143 -5.67 -8.41 -8.97
CA ILE A 143 -6.82 -8.48 -8.07
C ILE A 143 -6.33 -8.84 -6.68
N TRP A 144 -6.32 -7.89 -5.77
CA TRP A 144 -6.01 -8.14 -4.36
C TRP A 144 -7.28 -8.52 -3.61
N ALA A 145 -7.45 -9.80 -3.32
CA ALA A 145 -8.58 -10.36 -2.59
C ALA A 145 -8.31 -10.54 -1.09
N TYR A 146 -9.33 -10.25 -0.28
CA TYR A 146 -9.27 -10.32 1.19
C TYR A 146 -10.62 -10.73 1.80
N ASP A 147 -10.61 -11.29 3.02
CA ASP A 147 -11.81 -11.79 3.70
C ASP A 147 -12.51 -10.78 4.64
N TYR A 148 -11.91 -9.62 4.88
CA TYR A 148 -12.44 -8.63 5.82
C TYR A 148 -13.39 -7.60 5.19
N GLY A 149 -14.16 -6.87 5.98
CA GLY A 149 -15.07 -5.81 5.52
C GLY A 149 -16.57 -6.17 5.57
N ALA A 150 -17.40 -5.23 5.13
CA ALA A 150 -18.85 -5.28 5.29
C ALA A 150 -19.51 -6.53 4.66
N LYS A 151 -20.50 -7.10 5.35
CA LYS A 151 -21.31 -8.22 4.86
C LYS A 151 -22.64 -7.69 4.31
N ALA A 152 -22.62 -7.28 3.04
CA ALA A 152 -23.83 -6.85 2.36
C ALA A 152 -24.86 -8.01 2.30
N LYS A 153 -26.15 -7.68 2.50
CA LYS A 153 -27.26 -8.65 2.37
C LYS A 153 -28.03 -8.51 1.07
N THR A 154 -27.81 -7.42 0.34
CA THR A 154 -28.58 -7.03 -0.86
C THR A 154 -27.75 -7.07 -2.15
N ARG A 155 -26.46 -7.42 -2.04
CA ARG A 155 -25.52 -7.56 -3.15
C ARG A 155 -24.33 -8.43 -2.72
N TRP A 156 -23.50 -8.82 -3.67
CA TRP A 156 -22.22 -9.47 -3.40
C TRP A 156 -21.33 -8.57 -2.52
N PRO A 157 -20.78 -9.07 -1.40
CA PRO A 157 -19.82 -8.31 -0.61
C PRO A 157 -18.57 -7.99 -1.44
N THR A 158 -18.17 -6.72 -1.47
CA THR A 158 -16.90 -6.30 -2.07
C THR A 158 -15.74 -6.85 -1.23
N LYS A 159 -14.87 -7.63 -1.86
CA LYS A 159 -13.79 -8.41 -1.21
C LYS A 159 -12.49 -8.37 -2.00
N HIS A 160 -12.35 -7.38 -2.87
CA HIS A 160 -11.12 -7.12 -3.58
C HIS A 160 -10.98 -5.65 -3.90
N ASP A 161 -9.73 -5.25 -4.07
CA ASP A 161 -9.31 -4.03 -4.75
C ASP A 161 -8.52 -4.41 -6.01
N THR A 162 -8.41 -3.47 -6.94
CA THR A 162 -7.72 -3.62 -8.22
C THR A 162 -6.43 -2.80 -8.22
N ILE A 163 -5.32 -3.39 -8.67
CA ILE A 163 -4.05 -2.69 -8.87
C ILE A 163 -3.68 -2.80 -10.35
N LEU A 164 -3.72 -1.67 -11.05
CA LEU A 164 -3.31 -1.58 -12.44
C LEU A 164 -1.79 -1.46 -12.51
N VAL A 165 -1.16 -2.27 -13.37
CA VAL A 165 0.30 -2.28 -13.53
C VAL A 165 0.65 -1.76 -14.91
N TYR A 166 1.41 -0.68 -14.96
CA TYR A 166 1.95 -0.11 -16.18
C TYR A 166 3.49 -0.10 -16.12
N VAL A 167 4.13 -0.37 -17.25
CA VAL A 167 5.57 -0.33 -17.40
C VAL A 167 5.97 0.74 -18.39
N LYS A 168 7.07 1.45 -18.11
CA LYS A 168 7.53 2.55 -18.96
C LYS A 168 7.96 2.07 -20.36
N ASN A 169 8.71 0.97 -20.40
CA ASN A 169 9.18 0.32 -21.61
C ASN A 169 8.73 -1.16 -21.61
N PRO A 170 7.71 -1.54 -22.42
CA PRO A 170 7.20 -2.92 -22.46
C PRO A 170 8.24 -3.96 -22.91
N GLN A 171 9.34 -3.53 -23.54
CA GLN A 171 10.42 -4.39 -23.99
C GLN A 171 11.61 -4.43 -23.02
N GLY A 172 11.65 -3.54 -22.02
CA GLY A 172 12.84 -3.30 -21.19
C GLY A 172 12.59 -3.19 -19.68
N TYR A 173 11.35 -3.36 -19.22
CA TYR A 173 11.02 -3.23 -17.79
C TYR A 173 11.71 -4.28 -16.90
N TYR A 174 11.98 -3.89 -15.66
CA TYR A 174 12.54 -4.79 -14.67
C TYR A 174 11.45 -5.64 -13.99
N PHE A 175 11.67 -6.96 -13.97
CA PHE A 175 10.84 -7.89 -13.20
C PHE A 175 11.68 -9.02 -12.60
N ASP A 176 11.74 -9.08 -11.27
CA ASP A 176 12.42 -10.14 -10.55
C ASP A 176 11.45 -11.22 -10.09
N SER A 177 11.40 -12.30 -10.88
CA SER A 177 10.58 -13.46 -10.53
C SER A 177 11.17 -14.32 -9.41
N GLU A 178 12.44 -14.13 -9.06
CA GLU A 178 13.17 -14.98 -8.11
C GLU A 178 12.99 -14.54 -6.67
N THR A 179 13.00 -13.24 -6.41
CA THR A 179 12.90 -12.67 -5.06
C THR A 179 11.48 -12.50 -4.55
N VAL A 180 10.47 -12.58 -5.44
CA VAL A 180 9.06 -12.53 -5.06
C VAL A 180 8.67 -13.73 -4.21
N ASP A 181 8.01 -13.45 -3.09
CA ASP A 181 7.47 -14.46 -2.16
C ASP A 181 6.65 -15.53 -2.92
N ARG A 182 7.07 -16.79 -2.78
CA ARG A 182 6.44 -17.94 -3.44
C ARG A 182 5.24 -18.44 -2.67
N GLU A 183 4.25 -18.93 -3.41
CA GLU A 183 3.06 -19.54 -2.85
C GLU A 183 3.19 -21.07 -2.83
N PRO A 184 2.77 -21.75 -1.76
CA PRO A 184 2.78 -23.20 -1.74
C PRO A 184 1.81 -23.77 -2.79
N TYR A 185 2.18 -24.89 -3.41
CA TYR A 185 1.25 -25.62 -4.26
C TYR A 185 0.11 -26.20 -3.41
N MET A 186 -1.13 -26.04 -3.86
CA MET A 186 -2.30 -26.65 -3.21
C MET A 186 -2.24 -28.19 -3.25
N ALA A 187 -1.65 -28.75 -4.30
CA ALA A 187 -1.44 -30.18 -4.48
C ALA A 187 0.07 -30.45 -4.73
N PRO A 188 0.91 -30.44 -3.68
CA PRO A 188 2.36 -30.54 -3.84
C PRO A 188 2.79 -31.89 -4.43
N GLY A 189 1.98 -32.95 -4.30
CA GLY A 189 2.24 -34.25 -4.90
C GLY A 189 2.10 -34.31 -6.43
N LEU A 190 1.60 -33.24 -7.07
CA LEU A 190 1.49 -33.15 -8.54
C LEU A 190 2.71 -32.48 -9.19
N VAL A 191 3.70 -32.06 -8.39
CA VAL A 191 4.92 -31.42 -8.89
C VAL A 191 6.15 -32.12 -8.32
N THR A 192 7.32 -31.86 -8.91
CA THR A 192 8.57 -32.43 -8.38
C THR A 192 8.84 -31.91 -6.96
N PRO A 193 9.55 -32.67 -6.10
CA PRO A 193 9.90 -32.22 -4.76
C PRO A 193 10.58 -30.86 -4.73
N GLU A 194 11.43 -30.55 -5.71
CA GLU A 194 12.13 -29.27 -5.84
C GLU A 194 11.15 -28.12 -6.12
N ARG A 195 10.16 -28.35 -6.98
CA ARG A 195 9.10 -27.37 -7.27
C ARG A 195 8.19 -27.17 -6.07
N ALA A 196 7.81 -28.25 -5.38
CA ALA A 196 7.03 -28.17 -4.16
C ALA A 196 7.76 -27.37 -3.07
N ALA A 197 9.06 -27.60 -2.89
CA ALA A 197 9.89 -26.90 -1.92
C ALA A 197 10.10 -25.42 -2.26
N ARG A 198 10.30 -25.11 -3.55
CA ARG A 198 10.45 -23.72 -4.02
C ARG A 198 9.15 -22.94 -3.95
N GLY A 199 8.02 -23.59 -4.21
CA GLY A 199 6.73 -22.94 -4.38
C GLY A 199 6.51 -22.36 -5.78
N LYS A 200 5.28 -21.91 -6.01
CA LYS A 200 4.79 -21.32 -7.25
C LYS A 200 5.02 -19.80 -7.22
N LEU A 201 5.32 -19.21 -8.38
CA LEU A 201 5.17 -17.77 -8.55
C LEU A 201 3.71 -17.37 -8.32
N PRO A 202 3.43 -16.32 -7.53
CA PRO A 202 2.09 -15.75 -7.44
C PRO A 202 1.55 -15.41 -8.83
N THR A 203 0.24 -15.57 -9.02
CA THR A 203 -0.43 -15.04 -10.23
C THR A 203 -0.74 -13.55 -10.04
N ASP A 204 -1.57 -12.99 -10.89
CA ASP A 204 -2.18 -11.66 -10.77
C ASP A 204 -3.41 -11.64 -9.83
N VAL A 205 -3.72 -12.73 -9.14
CA VAL A 205 -4.81 -12.79 -8.14
C VAL A 205 -4.20 -13.11 -6.78
N TRP A 206 -4.19 -12.12 -5.90
CA TRP A 206 -3.46 -12.18 -4.64
C TRP A 206 -4.43 -12.35 -3.48
N TRP A 207 -4.31 -13.46 -2.77
CA TRP A 207 -4.94 -13.57 -1.47
C TRP A 207 -4.01 -13.01 -0.39
N HIS A 208 -4.42 -11.91 0.23
CA HIS A 208 -3.70 -11.36 1.37
C HIS A 208 -4.69 -10.64 2.30
N THR A 209 -4.69 -10.96 3.59
CA THR A 209 -5.61 -10.28 4.51
C THR A 209 -5.21 -8.80 4.69
N ILE A 210 -6.17 -7.96 5.04
CA ILE A 210 -5.90 -6.55 5.38
C ILE A 210 -5.11 -6.45 6.68
N VAL A 211 -4.62 -5.26 7.03
CA VAL A 211 -3.96 -5.04 8.31
C VAL A 211 -4.86 -5.44 9.47
N SER A 212 -4.43 -6.42 10.24
CA SER A 212 -5.19 -6.92 11.38
C SER A 212 -5.37 -5.80 12.42
N PRO A 213 -6.58 -5.66 13.02
CA PRO A 213 -6.82 -4.69 14.09
C PRO A 213 -5.90 -4.85 15.32
N THR A 214 -5.30 -6.04 15.50
CA THR A 214 -4.34 -6.38 16.56
C THR A 214 -2.96 -6.75 16.02
N GLY A 215 -2.71 -6.54 14.72
CA GLY A 215 -1.45 -6.87 14.06
C GLY A 215 -0.30 -5.97 14.49
N ARG A 216 0.92 -6.51 14.49
CA ARG A 216 2.14 -5.77 14.85
C ARG A 216 2.45 -4.62 13.89
N GLU A 217 2.10 -4.76 12.61
CA GLU A 217 2.32 -3.73 11.59
C GLU A 217 1.37 -2.52 11.75
N LYS A 218 0.33 -2.61 12.59
CA LYS A 218 -0.71 -1.57 12.69
C LYS A 218 -0.15 -0.28 13.28
N THR A 219 -0.28 0.80 12.52
CA THR A 219 0.13 2.16 12.93
C THR A 219 -0.99 2.97 13.59
N GLY A 220 -2.25 2.59 13.33
CA GLY A 220 -3.43 3.38 13.71
C GLY A 220 -4.03 4.18 12.56
N TYR A 221 -3.29 4.37 11.46
CA TYR A 221 -3.78 5.04 10.26
C TYR A 221 -4.97 4.26 9.65
N PRO A 222 -6.08 4.92 9.25
CA PRO A 222 -7.31 4.23 8.85
C PRO A 222 -7.22 3.33 7.63
N THR A 223 -6.50 3.77 6.61
CA THR A 223 -6.44 3.13 5.29
C THR A 223 -5.10 2.46 5.05
N GLN A 224 -4.37 2.10 6.12
CA GLN A 224 -3.06 1.45 6.02
C GLN A 224 -3.13 0.18 5.17
N LYS A 225 -2.30 0.12 4.12
CA LYS A 225 -2.09 -1.07 3.30
C LYS A 225 -1.14 -2.06 4.00
N PRO A 226 -1.36 -3.38 3.87
CA PRO A 226 -0.55 -4.39 4.52
C PRO A 226 0.83 -4.52 3.86
N GLU A 227 1.86 -4.72 4.68
CA GLU A 227 3.25 -4.79 4.20
C GLU A 227 3.49 -5.92 3.21
N GLY A 228 2.80 -7.06 3.33
CA GLY A 228 3.01 -8.20 2.42
C GLY A 228 2.59 -7.93 0.97
N VAL A 229 1.56 -7.10 0.75
CA VAL A 229 1.17 -6.67 -0.62
C VAL A 229 2.25 -5.79 -1.23
N LEU A 230 2.72 -4.79 -0.46
CA LEU A 230 3.77 -3.87 -0.93
C LEU A 230 5.12 -4.57 -1.08
N ARG A 231 5.44 -5.54 -0.21
CA ARG A 231 6.68 -6.33 -0.28
C ARG A 231 6.78 -7.06 -1.61
N ARG A 232 5.69 -7.71 -2.03
CA ARG A 232 5.60 -8.38 -3.33
C ARG A 232 5.85 -7.41 -4.49
N ILE A 233 5.24 -6.22 -4.45
CA ILE A 233 5.41 -5.17 -5.46
C ILE A 233 6.87 -4.69 -5.52
N VAL A 234 7.45 -4.34 -4.37
CA VAL A 234 8.83 -3.81 -4.29
C VAL A 234 9.86 -4.85 -4.71
N GLN A 235 9.71 -6.12 -4.30
CA GLN A 235 10.60 -7.20 -4.75
C GLN A 235 10.51 -7.42 -6.26
N ALA A 236 9.28 -7.45 -6.80
CA ALA A 236 9.08 -7.74 -8.22
C ALA A 236 9.67 -6.66 -9.13
N SER A 237 9.59 -5.37 -8.77
CA SER A 237 9.83 -4.27 -9.71
C SER A 237 10.88 -3.25 -9.25
N SER A 238 11.77 -3.63 -8.34
CA SER A 238 12.93 -2.79 -7.98
C SER A 238 14.12 -3.63 -7.53
N ARG A 239 15.33 -3.11 -7.71
CA ARG A 239 16.58 -3.67 -7.21
C ARG A 239 16.94 -3.04 -5.86
N GLU A 240 17.86 -3.67 -5.12
CA GLU A 240 18.46 -3.00 -3.97
C GLU A 240 19.13 -1.68 -4.39
N GLY A 241 18.97 -0.63 -3.59
CA GLY A 241 19.45 0.72 -3.89
C GLY A 241 18.56 1.57 -4.81
N ASP A 242 17.61 0.95 -5.53
CA ASP A 242 16.66 1.68 -6.38
C ASP A 242 15.78 2.62 -5.54
N LEU A 243 15.28 3.67 -6.20
CA LEU A 243 14.36 4.62 -5.60
C LEU A 243 12.90 4.17 -5.81
N VAL A 244 12.17 4.05 -4.69
CA VAL A 244 10.73 3.79 -4.66
C VAL A 244 10.00 5.09 -4.28
N LEU A 245 9.00 5.50 -5.06
CA LEU A 245 8.20 6.69 -4.80
C LEU A 245 6.76 6.32 -4.47
N ASP A 246 6.21 6.99 -3.46
CA ASP A 246 4.79 6.99 -3.15
C ASP A 246 4.38 8.39 -2.69
N PHE A 247 3.60 9.08 -3.52
CA PHE A 247 3.13 10.44 -3.24
C PHE A 247 1.67 10.49 -2.76
N PHE A 248 1.15 9.34 -2.31
CA PHE A 248 -0.06 9.19 -1.51
C PHE A 248 0.27 8.36 -0.26
N ALA A 249 1.37 8.73 0.41
CA ALA A 249 2.09 7.83 1.30
C ALA A 249 1.28 7.34 2.52
N GLY A 250 0.36 8.17 3.02
CA GLY A 250 -0.50 7.87 4.16
C GLY A 250 0.30 7.34 5.37
N SER A 251 0.09 6.06 5.67
CA SER A 251 0.79 5.39 6.79
C SER A 251 2.28 5.08 6.55
N GLY A 252 2.82 5.36 5.37
CA GLY A 252 4.20 5.08 4.98
C GLY A 252 4.54 3.61 4.78
N THR A 253 3.57 2.75 4.43
CA THR A 253 3.82 1.31 4.21
C THR A 253 4.86 1.10 3.11
N THR A 254 4.77 1.85 2.01
CA THR A 254 5.71 1.75 0.90
C THR A 254 7.15 2.01 1.34
N GLY A 255 7.40 3.08 2.10
CA GLY A 255 8.74 3.39 2.61
C GLY A 255 9.25 2.39 3.64
N ALA A 256 8.38 1.89 4.53
CA ALA A 256 8.77 0.87 5.51
C ALA A 256 9.23 -0.43 4.83
N VAL A 257 8.49 -0.86 3.80
CA VAL A 257 8.83 -2.04 3.00
C VAL A 257 10.08 -1.80 2.17
N ALA A 258 10.19 -0.66 1.49
CA ALA A 258 11.35 -0.30 0.68
C ALA A 258 12.63 -0.31 1.52
N SER A 259 12.61 0.36 2.69
CA SER A 259 13.73 0.37 3.63
C SER A 259 14.12 -1.04 4.09
N ALA A 260 13.13 -1.88 4.45
CA ALA A 260 13.37 -3.24 4.90
C ALA A 260 13.96 -4.16 3.82
N LEU A 261 13.74 -3.81 2.55
CA LEU A 261 14.30 -4.49 1.40
C LEU A 261 15.58 -3.80 0.88
N GLY A 262 16.14 -2.80 1.56
CA GLY A 262 17.36 -2.12 1.12
C GLY A 262 17.17 -1.22 -0.11
N ARG A 263 15.95 -0.72 -0.35
CA ARG A 263 15.65 0.30 -1.36
C ARG A 263 15.64 1.69 -0.72
N ARG A 264 16.00 2.72 -1.49
CA ARG A 264 15.76 4.11 -1.12
C ARG A 264 14.28 4.43 -1.32
N PHE A 265 13.76 5.41 -0.60
CA PHE A 265 12.38 5.82 -0.78
C PHE A 265 12.17 7.33 -0.69
N LEU A 266 11.17 7.80 -1.42
CA LEU A 266 10.61 9.13 -1.29
C LEU A 266 9.10 9.00 -1.05
N LEU A 267 8.65 9.50 0.10
CA LEU A 267 7.25 9.57 0.46
C LEU A 267 6.77 11.02 0.46
N ILE A 268 5.58 11.28 -0.07
CA ILE A 268 4.96 12.61 -0.04
C ILE A 268 3.53 12.45 0.45
N ASP A 269 3.15 13.27 1.43
CA ASP A 269 1.76 13.37 1.90
C ASP A 269 1.50 14.77 2.48
N GLN A 270 0.37 15.38 2.18
CA GLN A 270 0.00 16.69 2.72
C GLN A 270 -0.63 16.60 4.12
N ASN A 271 -1.11 15.42 4.54
CA ASN A 271 -1.83 15.25 5.78
C ASN A 271 -0.87 15.19 7.00
N PRO A 272 -0.93 16.16 7.93
CA PRO A 272 -0.07 16.15 9.11
C PRO A 272 -0.19 14.88 9.98
N GLU A 273 -1.36 14.23 10.00
CA GLU A 273 -1.57 12.97 10.72
C GLU A 273 -0.81 11.80 10.08
N ALA A 274 -0.75 11.78 8.74
CA ALA A 274 0.04 10.82 7.98
C ALA A 274 1.53 11.01 8.31
N ILE A 275 2.01 12.25 8.29
CA ILE A 275 3.38 12.60 8.65
C ILE A 275 3.72 12.15 10.07
N ALA A 276 2.87 12.44 11.05
CA ALA A 276 3.09 12.02 12.45
C ALA A 276 3.13 10.50 12.61
N VAL A 277 2.36 9.75 11.82
CA VAL A 277 2.44 8.28 11.75
C VAL A 277 3.78 7.84 11.15
N MET A 278 4.19 8.44 10.03
CA MET A 278 5.43 8.12 9.35
C MET A 278 6.67 8.42 10.21
N GLN A 279 6.69 9.51 10.96
CA GLN A 279 7.78 9.85 11.90
C GLN A 279 8.02 8.74 12.93
N LYS A 280 6.95 8.12 13.44
CA LYS A 280 7.07 7.00 14.39
C LYS A 280 7.49 5.71 13.70
N ARG A 281 7.01 5.47 12.48
CA ARG A 281 7.27 4.24 11.72
C ARG A 281 8.66 4.21 11.07
N LEU A 282 9.16 5.37 10.65
CA LEU A 282 10.37 5.55 9.85
C LEU A 282 11.36 6.49 10.57
N PRO A 283 11.86 6.13 11.76
CA PRO A 283 12.69 7.02 12.57
C PRO A 283 14.05 7.38 11.94
N ALA A 284 14.50 6.62 10.94
CA ALA A 284 15.75 6.86 10.21
C ALA A 284 15.56 7.72 8.95
N ALA A 285 14.33 8.06 8.58
CA ALA A 285 14.07 8.89 7.41
C ALA A 285 14.35 10.37 7.72
N THR A 286 14.72 11.12 6.68
CA THR A 286 14.74 12.59 6.73
C THR A 286 13.32 13.12 6.48
N PHE A 287 12.87 14.05 7.30
CA PHE A 287 11.57 14.71 7.18
C PHE A 287 11.77 16.17 6.79
N GLU A 288 11.10 16.59 5.73
CA GLU A 288 11.14 17.94 5.14
C GLU A 288 9.74 18.56 5.10
#